data_AF-A0A3Q0J8Z9-F1
#
_entry.id   AF-A0A3Q0J8Z9-F1
#
_cell.length_a   1.000
_cell.length_b   1.000
_cell.length_c   1.000
_cell.angle_alpha   90.00
_cell.angle_beta   90.00
_cell.angle_gamma   90.00
#
_symmetry.space_group_name_H-M   'P 1'
#
loop_
_entity.id
_entity.type
_entity.pdbx_description
1 polymer ?
#
loop_
_entity_poly.entity_id
_entity_poly.type
_entity_poly.pdbx_seq_one_letter_code
_entity_poly.pdbx_strand_id
1 'polypeptide(L)'
;MYRSEICLWNKKHQDYHNRIKRQAAMEKLAKKFAEVEPGATPKTTQLKINNLRAAHRKEKLKVEASMKSGASADDVYKPNLWYFDLFDFLADQDIPRISHSNMDDDDDEVNKTLLLFS
;
A
#
# COMPACT_ATOMS: atom_id res chain seq x y z
N MET A 1 -8.30 6.06 14.71
CA MET A 1 -9.57 6.53 14.10
C MET A 1 -9.70 6.12 12.63
N TYR A 2 -8.70 6.33 11.76
CA TYR A 2 -8.82 5.87 10.36
C TYR A 2 -8.98 4.35 10.21
N ARG A 3 -8.17 3.57 10.93
CA ARG A 3 -8.24 2.09 10.93
C ARG A 3 -9.62 1.53 11.31
N SER A 4 -10.35 2.18 12.23
CA SER A 4 -11.67 1.72 12.66
C SER A 4 -12.78 2.00 11.64
N GLU A 5 -12.58 2.93 10.72
CA GLU A 5 -13.54 3.26 9.66
C GLU A 5 -13.35 2.32 8.45
N ILE A 6 -13.68 1.03 8.63
CA ILE A 6 -13.41 -0.07 7.67
C ILE A 6 -13.96 0.22 6.27
N CYS A 7 -15.12 0.89 6.18
CA CYS A 7 -15.77 1.28 4.93
C CYS A 7 -14.91 2.20 4.04
N LEU A 8 -13.86 2.84 4.58
CA LEU A 8 -12.99 3.74 3.84
C LEU A 8 -11.82 3.04 3.14
N TRP A 9 -11.41 1.88 3.62
CA TRP A 9 -10.14 1.27 3.19
C TRP A 9 -10.25 -0.20 2.82
N ASN A 10 -11.16 -0.97 3.42
CA ASN A 10 -11.27 -2.40 3.16
C ASN A 10 -12.26 -2.68 2.03
N LYS A 11 -11.74 -2.99 0.83
CA LYS A 11 -12.56 -3.29 -0.36
C LYS A 11 -13.43 -4.54 -0.20
N LYS A 12 -13.04 -5.46 0.69
CA LYS A 12 -13.77 -6.72 0.94
C LYS A 12 -14.95 -6.54 1.89
N HIS A 13 -15.05 -5.40 2.59
CA HIS A 13 -16.13 -5.15 3.53
C HIS A 13 -17.40 -4.70 2.80
N GLN A 14 -18.56 -5.22 3.20
CA GLN A 14 -19.86 -4.90 2.57
C GLN A 14 -20.14 -3.39 2.48
N ASP A 15 -19.72 -2.64 3.51
CA ASP A 15 -19.96 -1.21 3.58
C ASP A 15 -18.99 -0.37 2.73
N TYR A 16 -17.99 -0.99 2.08
CA TYR A 16 -17.04 -0.28 1.24
C TYR A 16 -17.70 0.45 0.07
N HIS A 17 -18.80 -0.08 -0.46
CA HIS A 17 -19.56 0.57 -1.53
C HIS A 17 -20.75 1.41 -1.03
N ASN A 18 -20.99 1.44 0.29
CA ASN A 18 -22.07 2.22 0.87
C ASN A 18 -21.68 3.71 0.95
N ARG A 19 -22.14 4.49 -0.02
CA ARG A 19 -21.84 5.93 -0.13
C ARG A 19 -22.17 6.72 1.14
N ILE A 20 -23.29 6.41 1.80
CA ILE A 20 -23.73 7.11 3.01
C ILE A 20 -22.76 6.85 4.16
N LYS A 21 -22.42 5.57 4.41
CA LYS A 21 -21.48 5.19 5.47
C LYS A 21 -20.08 5.73 5.23
N ARG A 22 -19.60 5.72 3.98
CA ARG A 22 -18.30 6.32 3.62
C ARG A 22 -18.28 7.82 3.88
N GLN A 23 -19.33 8.53 3.48
CA GLN A 23 -19.44 9.98 3.66
C GLN A 23 -19.41 10.33 5.16
N ALA A 24 -20.24 9.66 5.96
CA ALA A 24 -20.27 9.86 7.41
C ALA A 24 -18.92 9.57 8.08
N ALA A 25 -18.24 8.49 7.67
CA ALA A 25 -16.91 8.16 8.17
C ALA A 25 -15.85 9.21 7.79
N MET A 26 -15.91 9.75 6.56
CA MET A 26 -15.00 10.80 6.11
C MET A 26 -15.24 12.13 6.83
N GLU A 27 -16.49 12.49 7.08
CA GLU A 27 -16.84 13.67 7.88
C GLU A 27 -16.32 13.57 9.31
N LYS A 28 -16.45 12.38 9.91
CA LYS A 28 -15.93 12.09 11.25
C LYS A 28 -14.40 12.25 11.30
N LEU A 29 -13.69 11.78 10.27
CA LEU A 29 -12.24 11.98 10.14
C LEU A 29 -11.87 13.45 9.93
N ALA A 30 -12.61 14.17 9.08
CA ALA A 30 -12.37 15.59 8.82
C ALA A 30 -12.56 16.42 10.08
N LYS A 31 -13.62 16.15 10.87
CA LYS A 31 -13.84 16.79 12.16
C LYS A 31 -12.67 16.58 13.12
N LYS A 32 -12.13 15.35 13.18
CA LYS A 32 -10.96 15.08 14.02
C LYS A 32 -9.71 15.76 13.49
N PHE A 33 -9.52 15.78 12.18
CA PHE A 33 -8.36 16.41 11.56
C PHE A 33 -8.39 17.94 11.73
N ALA A 34 -9.58 18.53 11.78
CA ALA A 34 -9.78 19.95 12.04
C ALA A 34 -9.31 20.41 13.43
N GLU A 35 -9.14 19.49 14.39
CA GLU A 35 -8.53 19.80 15.70
C GLU A 35 -7.03 20.15 15.57
N VAL A 36 -6.38 19.71 14.50
CA VAL A 36 -4.95 19.95 14.23
C VAL A 36 -4.75 20.94 13.07
N GLU A 37 -5.57 20.83 12.02
CA GLU A 37 -5.52 21.71 10.85
C GLU A 37 -6.87 22.44 10.68
N PRO A 38 -7.01 23.65 11.23
CA PRO A 38 -8.22 24.45 11.09
C PRO A 38 -8.59 24.62 9.61
N GLY A 39 -9.86 24.34 9.26
CA GLY A 39 -10.32 24.36 7.88
C GLY A 39 -10.23 23.02 7.13
N ALA A 40 -9.83 21.94 7.81
CA ALA A 40 -9.92 20.60 7.24
C ALA A 40 -11.34 20.27 6.77
N THR A 41 -11.46 19.87 5.51
CA THR A 41 -12.71 19.42 4.90
C THR A 41 -12.63 17.92 4.60
N PRO A 42 -13.75 17.22 4.35
CA PRO A 42 -13.72 15.82 3.89
C PRO A 42 -12.82 15.63 2.66
N LYS A 43 -12.79 16.62 1.75
CA LYS A 43 -11.97 16.57 0.53
C LYS A 43 -10.47 16.69 0.83
N THR A 44 -10.05 17.65 1.65
CA THR A 44 -8.63 17.82 2.01
C THR A 44 -8.14 16.66 2.88
N THR A 45 -9.00 16.16 3.77
CA THR A 45 -8.74 14.97 4.59
C THR A 45 -8.53 13.73 3.72
N GLN A 46 -9.40 13.51 2.73
CA GLN A 46 -9.25 12.40 1.79
C GLN A 46 -7.95 12.50 0.98
N LEU A 47 -7.58 13.70 0.52
CA LEU A 47 -6.31 13.93 -0.17
C LEU A 47 -5.12 13.60 0.72
N LYS A 48 -5.14 14.06 1.98
CA LYS A 48 -4.08 13.78 2.95
C LYS A 48 -3.93 12.27 3.21
N ILE A 49 -5.04 11.56 3.42
CA ILE A 49 -5.05 10.11 3.59
C ILE A 49 -4.45 9.43 2.35
N ASN A 50 -4.83 9.84 1.14
CA ASN A 50 -4.29 9.24 -0.09
C ASN A 50 -2.78 9.46 -0.22
N ASN A 51 -2.27 10.64 0.13
CA ASN A 51 -0.84 10.92 0.12
C ASN A 51 -0.08 10.07 1.14
N LEU A 52 -0.62 9.89 2.36
CA LEU A 52 -0.04 9.03 3.37
C LEU A 52 0.01 7.56 2.91
N ARG A 53 -1.07 7.07 2.29
CA ARG A 53 -1.12 5.71 1.71
C ARG A 53 -0.09 5.52 0.61
N ALA A 54 0.04 6.50 -0.29
CA ALA A 54 1.02 6.44 -1.38
C ALA A 54 2.46 6.43 -0.84
N ALA A 55 2.76 7.24 0.17
CA ALA A 55 4.07 7.25 0.83
C ALA A 55 4.36 5.92 1.53
N HIS A 56 3.40 5.40 2.30
CA HIS A 56 3.50 4.10 2.96
C HIS A 56 3.76 2.98 1.95
N ARG A 57 3.01 2.92 0.84
CA ARG A 57 3.19 1.91 -0.19
C ARG A 57 4.60 1.96 -0.80
N LYS A 58 5.12 3.15 -1.10
CA LYS A 58 6.49 3.31 -1.61
C LYS A 58 7.52 2.81 -0.60
N GLU A 59 7.31 3.13 0.67
CA GLU A 59 8.20 2.70 1.75
C GLU A 59 8.18 1.16 1.91
N LYS A 60 6.99 0.56 1.87
CA LYS A 60 6.80 -0.88 1.94
C LYS A 60 7.50 -1.61 0.80
N LEU A 61 7.43 -1.08 -0.42
CA LEU A 61 8.14 -1.64 -1.58
C LEU A 61 9.67 -1.67 -1.37
N LYS A 62 10.25 -0.69 -0.67
CA LYS A 62 11.69 -0.70 -0.35
C LYS A 62 12.04 -1.80 0.65
N VAL A 63 11.20 -1.97 1.69
CA VAL A 63 11.34 -3.05 2.67
C VAL A 63 11.27 -4.40 1.96
N GLU A 64 10.21 -4.63 1.19
CA GLU A 64 10.01 -5.87 0.42
C GLU A 64 11.15 -6.12 -0.58
N ALA A 65 11.68 -5.08 -1.23
CA ALA A 65 12.83 -5.20 -2.13
C ALA A 65 14.13 -5.59 -1.40
N SER A 66 14.36 -5.05 -0.21
CA SER A 66 15.54 -5.38 0.61
C SER A 66 15.52 -6.80 1.17
N MET A 67 14.36 -7.44 1.24
CA MET A 67 14.20 -8.81 1.72
C MET A 67 14.40 -9.87 0.62
N LYS A 68 14.65 -9.47 -0.64
CA LYS A 68 14.89 -10.43 -1.74
C LYS A 68 16.26 -11.12 -1.58
N SER A 69 16.34 -12.36 -2.08
CA SER A 69 17.36 -13.39 -1.84
C SER A 69 18.80 -12.89 -1.61
N GLY A 70 19.42 -13.33 -0.51
CA GLY A 70 20.84 -13.07 -0.18
C GLY A 70 21.10 -11.98 0.85
N ALA A 71 20.06 -11.25 1.28
CA ALA A 71 20.17 -10.24 2.33
C ALA A 71 20.33 -10.86 3.73
N SER A 72 21.35 -10.43 4.48
CA SER A 72 21.42 -10.68 5.92
C SER A 72 20.36 -9.84 6.65
N ALA A 73 20.01 -10.19 7.88
CA ALA A 73 19.06 -9.40 8.68
C ALA A 73 19.52 -7.94 8.89
N ASP A 74 20.83 -7.69 8.82
CA ASP A 74 21.43 -6.36 8.89
C ASP A 74 21.30 -5.56 7.58
N ASP A 75 21.01 -6.22 6.45
CA ASP A 75 20.85 -5.59 5.13
C ASP A 75 19.40 -5.18 4.84
N VAL A 76 18.46 -5.53 5.72
CA VAL A 76 17.04 -5.22 5.55
C VAL A 76 16.80 -3.73 5.76
N TYR A 77 16.21 -3.09 4.76
CA TYR A 77 15.85 -1.68 4.80
C TYR A 77 14.84 -1.41 5.93
N LYS A 78 15.16 -0.44 6.77
CA LYS A 78 14.29 0.03 7.84
C LYS A 78 13.48 1.25 7.37
N PRO A 79 12.14 1.22 7.46
CA PRO A 79 11.29 2.37 7.15
C PRO A 79 11.69 3.61 7.97
N ASN A 80 11.67 4.77 7.33
CA ASN A 80 11.94 6.06 7.97
C ASN A 80 10.65 6.82 8.36
N LEU A 81 9.47 6.31 7.99
CA LEU A 81 8.19 6.94 8.30
C LEU A 81 7.78 6.58 9.74
N TRP A 82 7.66 7.58 10.62
CA TRP A 82 7.23 7.38 12.02
C TRP A 82 5.85 6.72 12.16
N TYR A 83 5.01 6.82 11.12
CA TYR A 83 3.67 6.24 11.07
C TYR A 83 3.59 4.93 10.27
N PHE A 84 4.74 4.33 9.89
CA PHE A 84 4.78 3.16 9.00
C PHE A 84 3.87 2.03 9.53
N ASP A 85 4.13 1.56 10.76
CA ASP A 85 3.38 0.48 11.41
C ASP A 85 1.89 0.81 11.61
N LEU A 86 1.53 2.09 11.69
CA LEU A 86 0.14 2.52 11.83
C LEU A 86 -0.68 2.27 10.56
N PHE A 87 -0.02 2.08 9.41
CA PHE A 87 -0.64 1.84 8.11
C PHE A 87 -0.53 0.39 7.65
N ASP A 88 0.10 -0.50 8.42
CA ASP A 88 0.28 -1.93 8.08
C ASP A 88 -1.03 -2.66 7.81
N PHE A 89 -2.13 -2.25 8.44
CA PHE A 89 -3.46 -2.82 8.20
C PHE A 89 -3.95 -2.67 6.75
N LEU A 90 -3.29 -1.85 5.94
CA LEU A 90 -3.56 -1.68 4.52
C LEU A 90 -2.83 -2.72 3.64
N ALA A 91 -1.91 -3.50 4.18
CA ALA A 91 -1.11 -4.47 3.43
C ALA A 91 -1.98 -5.42 2.59
N ASP A 92 -3.12 -5.87 3.13
CA ASP A 92 -4.07 -6.76 2.45
C ASP A 92 -4.83 -6.11 1.27
N GLN A 93 -4.78 -4.78 1.17
CA GLN A 93 -5.48 -4.00 0.14
C GLN A 93 -4.57 -3.64 -1.05
N ASP A 94 -3.25 -3.73 -0.84
CA ASP A 94 -2.21 -3.23 -1.74
C ASP A 94 -1.59 -4.34 -2.60
N ILE A 95 -2.23 -5.53 -2.71
CA ILE A 95 -1.83 -6.58 -3.65
C ILE A 95 -1.70 -5.91 -5.03
N PRO A 96 -0.49 -5.76 -5.57
CA PRO A 96 -0.31 -5.19 -6.88
C PRO A 96 -1.02 -6.13 -7.85
N ARG A 97 -1.91 -5.59 -8.68
CA ARG A 97 -2.16 -6.25 -9.96
C ARG A 97 -0.80 -6.23 -10.65
N ILE A 98 -0.15 -7.39 -10.76
CA ILE A 98 1.05 -7.53 -11.56
C ILE A 98 0.58 -7.18 -12.98
N SER A 99 0.95 -6.00 -13.46
CA SER A 99 0.81 -5.70 -14.88
C SER A 99 1.86 -6.56 -15.57
N HIS A 100 1.43 -7.66 -16.19
CA HIS A 100 2.23 -8.34 -17.18
C HIS A 100 2.44 -7.35 -18.32
N SER A 101 3.67 -6.86 -18.45
CA SER A 101 4.13 -6.16 -19.64
C SER A 101 4.24 -7.23 -20.74
N ASN A 102 3.45 -7.12 -21.82
CA ASN A 102 3.65 -7.91 -23.04
C ASN A 102 4.80 -7.31 -23.86
N MET A 103 5.97 -7.12 -23.24
CA MET A 103 7.19 -6.94 -24.02
C MET A 103 7.74 -8.35 -24.20
N ASP A 104 7.51 -8.89 -25.40
CA ASP A 104 8.15 -10.11 -25.87
C ASP A 104 9.66 -9.85 -25.93
N ASP A 105 10.39 -10.28 -24.90
CA ASP A 105 11.83 -10.54 -25.02
C ASP A 105 11.99 -11.97 -25.51
N ASP A 106 12.01 -12.08 -26.84
CA ASP A 106 12.47 -13.23 -27.59
C ASP A 106 14.00 -13.21 -27.56
N ASP A 107 14.63 -13.80 -26.53
CA ASP A 107 15.97 -14.39 -26.67
C ASP A 107 16.37 -15.26 -25.46
N ASP A 108 17.30 -16.18 -25.72
CA ASP A 108 18.00 -17.11 -24.80
C ASP A 108 17.36 -18.49 -24.52
N GLU A 109 16.92 -19.16 -25.59
CA GLU A 109 16.99 -20.62 -25.66
C GLU A 109 18.44 -21.11 -25.87
N VAL A 110 19.33 -20.97 -24.88
CA VAL A 110 20.72 -21.50 -24.98
C VAL A 110 21.19 -22.33 -23.77
N ASN A 111 20.41 -22.42 -22.68
CA ASN A 111 20.81 -23.20 -21.49
C ASN A 111 19.99 -24.46 -21.20
N LYS A 112 19.33 -25.05 -22.22
CA LYS A 112 18.59 -26.31 -22.05
C LYS A 112 19.30 -27.56 -22.56
N THR A 113 20.43 -27.44 -23.25
CA THR A 113 21.14 -28.59 -23.85
C THR A 113 22.28 -29.14 -22.98
N LEU A 114 22.75 -28.39 -21.97
CA LEU A 114 23.90 -28.80 -21.14
C LEU A 114 23.54 -29.62 -19.88
N LEU A 115 22.26 -29.94 -19.65
CA LEU A 115 21.81 -30.77 -18.51
C LEU A 115 21.42 -32.20 -18.91
N LEU A 116 21.67 -32.63 -20.15
CA LEU A 116 21.40 -34.00 -20.62
C LEU A 116 22.64 -34.90 -20.68
N PHE A 117 23.81 -34.43 -20.22
CA PHE A 117 25.06 -35.21 -20.20
C PHE A 117 25.82 -35.13 -18.86
N SER A 118 25.10 -35.07 -17.74
CA SER A 118 25.69 -35.31 -16.40
C SER A 118 24.92 -36.40 -15.66
#